data_AF-A0A535H5A4-F1
#
_entry.id   AF-A0A535H5A4-F1
#
_cell.length_a   1.000
_cell.length_b   1.000
_cell.length_c   1.000
_cell.angle_alpha   90.00
_cell.angle_beta   90.00
_cell.angle_gamma   90.00
#
_symmetry.space_group_name_H-M   'P 1'
#
loop_
_entity.id
_entity.type
_entity.pdbx_description
1 polymer ?
#
loop_
_entity_poly.entity_id
_entity_poly.type
_entity_poly.pdbx_seq_one_letter_code
_entity_poly.pdbx_strand_id
1 'polypeptide(L)'
;MTRTIKGLLIGASLSAVLAGCGAPGGGSTSGTLQVIAGENFWGSIAAQLGGSHVSVTSIVSNPSTDPHDYESSAVDARAFAAADYVVLNGAGYDDWGQKLLSANPSPSRKVLTVADLLNKKAGDNPHFWYNPDWVDRVADRITADYQALDAADADYFRRQRDAFRTALKP
;
A
#
# COMPACT_ATOMS: atom_id res chain seq x y z
N MET A 1 8.25 77.60 30.90
CA MET A 1 9.57 77.08 30.51
C MET A 1 9.39 76.26 29.24
N THR A 2 9.70 76.88 28.10
CA THR A 2 9.51 76.34 26.75
C THR A 2 10.85 75.73 26.31
N ARG A 3 10.87 74.48 25.82
CA ARG A 3 12.04 73.94 25.11
C ARG A 3 11.62 73.36 23.78
N THR A 4 12.29 73.87 22.75
CA THR A 4 12.04 73.70 21.32
C THR A 4 13.06 72.73 20.73
N ILE A 5 12.55 71.69 20.05
CA ILE A 5 12.95 71.07 18.75
C ILE A 5 14.43 70.91 18.38
N LYS A 6 14.79 69.68 17.95
CA LYS A 6 15.57 69.25 16.74
C LYS A 6 15.96 67.77 16.96
N GLY A 7 15.59 66.77 16.17
CA GLY A 7 15.52 66.67 14.72
C GLY A 7 16.80 65.98 14.21
N LEU A 8 16.79 64.65 14.02
CA LEU A 8 17.75 63.95 13.16
C LEU A 8 17.14 62.65 12.62
N LEU A 9 16.88 62.66 11.30
CA LEU A 9 16.65 61.51 10.43
C LEU A 9 18.01 60.87 10.07
N ILE A 10 18.05 59.55 9.88
CA ILE A 10 18.97 58.66 9.10
C ILE A 10 18.81 57.27 9.74
N GLY A 11 18.57 56.14 9.08
CA GLY A 11 18.51 55.79 7.68
C GLY A 11 17.95 54.36 7.56
N ALA A 12 17.57 53.98 6.34
CA ALA A 12 16.90 52.74 5.98
C ALA A 12 17.69 51.47 6.31
N SER A 13 16.98 50.40 6.67
CA SER A 13 17.42 49.01 6.42
C SER A 13 16.17 48.13 6.28
N LEU A 14 15.82 47.89 5.02
CA LEU A 14 14.81 46.94 4.58
C LEU A 14 15.44 45.54 4.62
N SER A 15 15.08 44.72 5.60
CA SER A 15 15.41 43.29 5.61
C SER A 15 14.15 42.48 5.34
N ALA A 16 13.92 42.23 4.05
CA ALA A 16 12.98 41.23 3.58
C ALA A 16 13.52 39.84 3.94
N VAL A 17 12.90 39.17 4.91
CA VAL A 17 13.15 37.74 5.16
C VAL A 17 12.07 36.95 4.42
N LEU A 18 12.26 36.75 3.12
CA LEU A 18 11.57 35.68 2.39
C LEU A 18 12.35 34.38 2.66
N ALA A 19 12.02 33.70 3.76
CA ALA A 19 12.38 32.29 3.93
C ALA A 19 11.28 31.42 3.28
N GLY A 20 11.18 31.51 1.96
CA GLY A 20 10.45 30.57 1.12
C GLY A 20 11.34 29.37 0.83
N CYS A 21 11.26 28.33 1.65
CA CYS A 21 11.71 26.98 1.33
C CYS A 21 10.60 26.00 1.72
N GLY A 22 9.48 26.10 1.00
CA GLY A 22 8.64 24.92 0.81
C GLY A 22 9.42 23.99 -0.12
N ALA A 23 10.09 23.01 0.44
CA ALA A 23 10.43 21.82 -0.34
C ALA A 23 9.13 21.31 -0.96
N PRO A 24 9.13 20.75 -2.18
CA PRO A 24 8.08 19.81 -2.53
C PRO A 24 8.26 18.64 -1.57
N GLY A 25 7.60 18.70 -0.42
CA GLY A 25 7.22 17.50 0.29
C GLY A 25 6.45 16.71 -0.74
N GLY A 26 7.09 15.67 -1.28
CA GLY A 26 6.41 14.68 -2.10
C GLY A 26 5.14 14.36 -1.34
N GLY A 27 4.00 14.68 -1.95
CA GLY A 27 2.73 14.60 -1.27
C GLY A 27 2.58 13.20 -0.72
N SER A 28 2.78 13.06 0.58
CA SER A 28 2.08 12.04 1.34
C SER A 28 0.63 12.41 1.13
N THR A 29 0.00 11.81 0.11
CA THR A 29 -1.45 11.79 0.07
C THR A 29 -1.81 11.13 1.39
N SER A 30 -2.24 11.94 2.36
CA SER A 30 -2.85 11.52 3.61
C SER A 30 -4.17 10.85 3.24
N GLY A 31 -4.04 9.68 2.65
CA GLY A 31 -5.08 8.99 1.93
C GLY A 31 -4.82 7.51 2.02
N THR A 32 -5.91 6.80 2.25
CA THR A 32 -5.98 5.35 2.33
C THR A 32 -5.34 4.69 1.10
N LEU A 33 -4.39 3.77 1.30
CA LEU A 33 -3.75 3.02 0.21
C LEU A 33 -4.79 2.15 -0.52
N GLN A 34 -4.80 2.18 -1.84
CA GLN A 34 -5.67 1.35 -2.66
C GLN A 34 -5.01 0.00 -2.91
N VAL A 35 -5.58 -1.05 -2.32
CA VAL A 35 -5.02 -2.41 -2.35
C VAL A 35 -5.94 -3.32 -3.15
N ILE A 36 -5.39 -4.04 -4.12
CA ILE A 36 -6.09 -5.10 -4.83
C ILE A 36 -5.52 -6.44 -4.38
N ALA A 37 -6.39 -7.37 -4.03
CA ALA A 37 -6.02 -8.77 -3.84
C ALA A 37 -6.70 -9.61 -4.92
N GLY A 38 -5.96 -10.52 -5.54
CA GLY A 38 -6.52 -11.48 -6.48
C GLY A 38 -7.69 -12.26 -5.85
N GLU A 39 -7.45 -12.73 -4.63
CA GLU A 39 -8.37 -13.56 -3.87
C GLU A 39 -8.75 -12.95 -2.52
N ASN A 40 -9.93 -13.31 -2.03
CA ASN A 40 -10.48 -12.80 -0.77
C ASN A 40 -9.68 -13.15 0.49
N PHE A 41 -8.98 -14.28 0.54
CA PHE A 41 -8.22 -14.68 1.72
C PHE A 41 -6.98 -13.80 1.90
N TRP A 42 -6.26 -13.49 0.83
CA TRP A 42 -5.18 -12.50 0.88
C TRP A 42 -5.74 -11.10 1.14
N GLY A 43 -6.87 -10.75 0.54
CA GLY A 43 -7.54 -9.48 0.78
C GLY A 43 -7.96 -9.28 2.24
N SER A 44 -8.48 -10.34 2.89
CA SER A 44 -8.86 -10.31 4.30
C SER A 44 -7.65 -10.09 5.21
N ILE A 45 -6.53 -10.75 4.93
CA ILE A 45 -5.28 -10.56 5.68
C ILE A 45 -4.75 -9.13 5.47
N ALA A 46 -4.70 -8.68 4.22
CA ALA A 46 -4.30 -7.32 3.86
C ALA A 46 -5.13 -6.25 4.60
N ALA A 47 -6.46 -6.43 4.63
CA ALA A 47 -7.36 -5.51 5.32
C ALA A 47 -7.13 -5.47 6.84
N GLN A 48 -6.88 -6.62 7.48
CA GLN A 48 -6.58 -6.68 8.92
C GLN A 48 -5.26 -5.99 9.26
N LEU A 49 -4.24 -6.16 8.41
CA LEU A 49 -2.92 -5.56 8.60
C LEU A 49 -2.92 -4.04 8.34
N GLY A 50 -3.74 -3.57 7.40
CA GLY A 50 -3.79 -2.16 7.04
C GLY A 50 -4.89 -1.35 7.74
N GLY A 51 -5.95 -2.00 8.25
CA GLY A 51 -7.10 -1.37 8.88
C GLY A 51 -7.61 -0.11 8.15
N SER A 52 -7.79 1.01 8.85
CA SER A 52 -8.32 2.25 8.25
C SER A 52 -7.38 2.96 7.27
N HIS A 53 -6.11 2.54 7.19
CA HIS A 53 -5.11 3.13 6.31
C HIS A 53 -5.06 2.47 4.93
N VAL A 54 -5.86 1.41 4.72
CA VAL A 54 -5.95 0.73 3.43
C VAL A 54 -7.41 0.51 3.02
N SER A 55 -7.65 0.50 1.71
CA SER A 55 -8.93 0.16 1.10
C SER A 55 -8.68 -1.05 0.21
N VAL A 56 -9.15 -2.21 0.65
CA VAL A 56 -8.89 -3.48 -0.03
C VAL A 56 -10.08 -3.86 -0.90
N THR A 57 -9.81 -4.16 -2.17
CA THR A 57 -10.75 -4.81 -3.07
C THR A 57 -10.22 -6.19 -3.44
N SER A 58 -11.01 -7.23 -3.18
CA SER A 58 -10.73 -8.59 -3.64
C SER A 58 -11.50 -8.87 -4.92
N ILE A 59 -10.79 -9.33 -5.96
CA ILE A 59 -11.40 -9.59 -7.27
C ILE A 59 -12.24 -10.87 -7.22
N VAL A 60 -11.62 -11.99 -6.86
CA VAL A 60 -12.33 -13.26 -6.66
C VAL A 60 -12.77 -13.34 -5.21
N SER A 61 -14.01 -12.94 -4.98
CA SER A 61 -14.63 -12.88 -3.64
C SER A 61 -15.70 -13.94 -3.40
N ASN A 62 -16.32 -14.47 -4.46
CA ASN A 62 -17.28 -15.56 -4.37
C ASN A 62 -16.55 -16.88 -4.09
N PRO A 63 -16.84 -17.56 -2.96
CA PRO A 63 -16.16 -18.82 -2.61
C PRO A 63 -16.48 -19.99 -3.55
N SER A 64 -17.50 -19.86 -4.41
CA SER A 64 -17.84 -20.86 -5.43
C SER A 64 -17.16 -20.62 -6.78
N THR A 65 -16.41 -19.54 -6.93
CA THR A 65 -15.66 -19.24 -8.15
C THR A 65 -14.26 -19.86 -8.05
N ASP A 66 -13.87 -20.65 -9.05
CA ASP A 66 -12.50 -21.11 -9.21
C ASP A 66 -11.62 -19.97 -9.74
N PRO A 67 -10.58 -19.54 -9.01
CA PRO A 67 -9.66 -18.50 -9.48
C PRO A 67 -8.91 -18.86 -10.77
N HIS A 68 -8.68 -20.15 -11.03
CA HIS A 68 -8.01 -20.61 -12.25
C HIS A 68 -8.81 -20.30 -13.52
N ASP A 69 -10.14 -20.39 -13.42
CA ASP A 69 -11.08 -20.19 -14.53
C ASP A 69 -11.68 -18.76 -14.54
N TYR A 70 -11.22 -17.89 -13.64
CA TYR A 70 -11.74 -16.54 -13.56
C TYR A 70 -11.35 -15.71 -14.80
N GLU A 71 -12.34 -15.06 -15.41
CA GLU A 71 -12.13 -14.15 -16.53
C GLU A 71 -12.23 -12.70 -16.05
N SER A 72 -11.15 -11.96 -16.24
CA SER A 72 -11.05 -10.56 -15.82
C SER A 72 -11.96 -9.64 -16.63
N SER A 73 -12.55 -8.64 -15.97
CA SER A 73 -13.40 -7.62 -16.56
C SER A 73 -12.68 -6.28 -16.76
N ALA A 74 -13.33 -5.36 -17.47
CA ALA A 74 -12.87 -3.98 -17.59
C ALA A 74 -12.87 -3.21 -16.25
N VAL A 75 -13.71 -3.63 -15.29
CA VAL A 75 -13.72 -3.06 -13.94
C VAL A 75 -12.45 -3.48 -13.19
N ASP A 76 -12.04 -4.74 -13.31
CA ASP A 76 -10.83 -5.25 -12.68
C ASP A 76 -9.59 -4.58 -13.28
N ALA A 77 -9.55 -4.42 -14.61
CA ALA A 77 -8.47 -3.70 -15.28
C ALA A 77 -8.31 -2.26 -14.74
N ARG A 78 -9.42 -1.55 -14.52
CA ARG A 78 -9.40 -0.21 -13.92
C ARG A 78 -8.93 -0.24 -12.47
N ALA A 79 -9.37 -1.23 -11.69
CA ALA A 79 -8.95 -1.40 -10.30
C ALA A 79 -7.43 -1.62 -10.22
N PHE A 80 -6.87 -2.51 -11.05
CA PHE A 80 -5.43 -2.73 -11.14
C PHE A 80 -4.67 -1.47 -11.54
N ALA A 81 -5.19 -0.71 -12.52
CA ALA A 81 -4.57 0.53 -12.98
C ALA A 81 -4.43 1.58 -11.87
N ALA A 82 -5.41 1.65 -10.96
CA ALA A 82 -5.45 2.64 -9.88
C ALA A 82 -4.81 2.17 -8.56
N ALA A 83 -4.38 0.91 -8.46
CA ALA A 83 -3.87 0.33 -7.22
C ALA A 83 -2.49 0.87 -6.84
N ASP A 84 -2.28 1.10 -5.54
CA ASP A 84 -0.96 1.36 -4.95
C ASP A 84 -0.24 0.04 -4.63
N TYR A 85 -1.01 -0.99 -4.27
CA TYR A 85 -0.51 -2.32 -3.96
C TYR A 85 -1.39 -3.41 -4.55
N VAL A 86 -0.76 -4.43 -5.14
CA VAL A 86 -1.45 -5.62 -5.65
C VAL A 86 -0.84 -6.86 -5.01
N VAL A 87 -1.70 -7.74 -4.47
CA VAL A 87 -1.34 -9.05 -3.93
C VAL A 87 -1.94 -10.13 -4.83
N LEU A 88 -1.08 -10.95 -5.42
CA LEU A 88 -1.43 -12.10 -6.24
C LEU A 88 -0.89 -13.38 -5.61
N ASN A 89 -1.63 -14.47 -5.72
CA ASN A 89 -1.21 -15.78 -5.23
C ASN A 89 -0.05 -16.35 -6.07
N GLY A 90 -0.14 -16.28 -7.39
CA GLY A 90 0.83 -16.86 -8.32
C GLY A 90 0.73 -18.38 -8.47
N ALA A 91 1.79 -18.98 -9.00
CA ALA A 91 1.88 -20.41 -9.34
C ALA A 91 0.78 -20.93 -10.31
N GLY A 92 0.18 -20.04 -11.10
CA GLY A 92 -0.90 -20.37 -12.04
C GLY A 92 -2.30 -20.20 -11.47
N TYR A 93 -2.45 -19.72 -10.24
CA TYR A 93 -3.76 -19.54 -9.59
C TYR A 93 -4.54 -18.34 -10.16
N ASP A 94 -3.83 -17.28 -10.51
CA ASP A 94 -4.36 -15.97 -10.87
C ASP A 94 -3.58 -15.32 -12.02
N ASP A 95 -3.25 -16.11 -13.04
CA ASP A 95 -2.54 -15.64 -14.24
C ASP A 95 -3.28 -14.50 -14.96
N TRP A 96 -4.61 -14.43 -14.82
CA TRP A 96 -5.41 -13.30 -15.28
C TRP A 96 -4.97 -11.97 -14.62
N GLY A 97 -4.59 -11.99 -13.33
CA GLY A 97 -4.10 -10.82 -12.61
C GLY A 97 -2.75 -10.33 -13.12
N GLN A 98 -1.86 -11.25 -13.49
CA GLN A 98 -0.57 -10.91 -14.12
C GLN A 98 -0.76 -10.26 -15.50
N LYS A 99 -1.74 -10.70 -16.28
CA LYS A 99 -2.11 -10.06 -17.55
C LYS A 99 -2.62 -8.64 -17.32
N LEU A 100 -3.46 -8.42 -16.30
CA LEU A 100 -3.93 -7.08 -15.93
C LEU A 100 -2.78 -6.15 -15.49
N LEU A 101 -1.84 -6.64 -14.69
CA LEU A 101 -0.63 -5.88 -14.31
C LEU A 101 0.20 -5.48 -15.53
N SER A 102 0.42 -6.42 -16.45
CA SER A 102 1.21 -6.21 -17.67
C SER A 102 0.55 -5.20 -18.61
N ALA A 103 -0.79 -5.19 -18.67
CA ALA A 103 -1.56 -4.22 -19.46
C ALA A 103 -1.59 -2.82 -18.85
N ASN A 104 -1.33 -2.69 -17.54
CA ASN A 104 -1.42 -1.43 -16.80
C ASN A 104 -0.12 -1.12 -16.05
N PRO A 105 1.04 -1.00 -16.72
CA PRO A 105 2.33 -0.82 -16.04
C PRO A 105 2.35 0.48 -15.22
N SER A 106 2.85 0.39 -13.98
CA SER A 106 3.02 1.54 -13.09
C SER A 106 4.32 1.39 -12.29
N PRO A 107 5.24 2.37 -12.33
CA PRO A 107 6.48 2.32 -11.56
C PRO A 107 6.28 2.58 -10.06
N SER A 108 5.15 3.18 -9.66
CA SER A 108 4.85 3.49 -8.26
C SER A 108 4.10 2.37 -7.54
N ARG A 109 3.48 1.44 -8.28
CA ARG A 109 2.70 0.34 -7.71
C ARG A 109 3.62 -0.75 -7.20
N LYS A 110 3.41 -1.18 -5.95
CA LYS A 110 4.01 -2.41 -5.44
C LYS A 110 3.19 -3.63 -5.84
N VAL A 111 3.90 -4.75 -6.05
CA VAL A 111 3.28 -6.04 -6.34
C VAL A 111 3.92 -7.09 -5.43
N LEU A 112 3.07 -7.90 -4.80
CA LEU A 112 3.45 -9.13 -4.12
C LEU A 112 2.85 -10.31 -4.87
N THR A 113 3.70 -11.14 -5.46
CA THR A 113 3.35 -12.49 -5.88
C THR A 113 3.74 -13.45 -4.75
N VAL A 114 2.76 -14.10 -4.11
CA VAL A 114 3.00 -14.98 -2.95
C VAL A 114 3.87 -16.19 -3.33
N ALA A 115 3.64 -16.77 -4.51
CA ALA A 115 4.47 -17.86 -5.02
C ALA A 115 5.97 -17.50 -5.02
N ASP A 116 6.34 -16.30 -5.48
CA ASP A 116 7.73 -15.86 -5.54
C ASP A 116 8.33 -15.73 -4.12
N LEU A 117 7.57 -15.15 -3.17
CA LEU A 117 7.99 -15.05 -1.77
C LEU A 117 8.28 -16.42 -1.16
N LEU A 118 7.50 -17.44 -1.56
CA LEU A 118 7.59 -18.79 -1.04
C LEU A 118 8.50 -19.72 -1.86
N ASN A 119 9.20 -19.18 -2.87
CA ASN A 119 10.01 -19.93 -3.84
C ASN A 119 9.23 -21.06 -4.53
N LYS A 120 8.01 -20.75 -4.96
CA LYS A 120 7.13 -21.62 -5.75
C LYS A 120 7.09 -21.13 -7.19
N LYS A 121 6.76 -22.04 -8.09
CA LYS A 121 6.69 -21.77 -9.54
C LYS A 121 5.36 -22.27 -10.11
N ALA A 122 5.06 -21.82 -11.32
CA ALA A 122 3.92 -22.32 -12.08
C ALA A 122 3.90 -23.86 -12.12
N GLY A 123 2.74 -24.45 -11.82
CA GLY A 123 2.53 -25.89 -11.74
C GLY A 123 2.80 -26.51 -10.36
N ASP A 124 3.40 -25.79 -9.41
CA ASP A 124 3.38 -26.20 -8.00
C ASP A 124 1.95 -26.01 -7.42
N ASN A 125 1.61 -26.68 -6.31
CA ASN A 125 0.30 -26.53 -5.67
C ASN A 125 0.11 -25.09 -5.15
N PRO A 126 -0.88 -24.33 -5.66
CA PRO A 126 -1.06 -22.91 -5.35
C PRO A 126 -1.79 -22.63 -4.02
N HIS A 127 -2.27 -23.66 -3.31
CA HIS A 127 -3.16 -23.49 -2.14
C HIS A 127 -2.40 -23.11 -0.86
N PHE A 128 -1.67 -21.99 -0.90
CA PHE A 128 -0.67 -21.62 0.09
C PHE A 128 -1.27 -21.23 1.46
N TRP A 129 -2.50 -20.71 1.48
CA TRP A 129 -3.15 -20.21 2.70
C TRP A 129 -3.48 -21.29 3.73
N TYR A 130 -3.47 -22.57 3.34
CA TYR A 130 -3.63 -23.67 4.29
C TYR A 130 -2.40 -23.91 5.18
N ASN A 131 -1.25 -23.31 4.85
CA ASN A 131 -0.05 -23.40 5.67
C ASN A 131 0.07 -22.15 6.57
N PRO A 132 -0.08 -22.27 7.89
CA PRO A 132 -0.03 -21.13 8.80
C PRO A 132 1.33 -20.41 8.82
N ASP A 133 2.45 -21.14 8.63
CA ASP A 133 3.78 -20.53 8.56
C ASP A 133 3.92 -19.67 7.30
N TRP A 134 3.29 -20.07 6.19
CA TRP A 134 3.29 -19.28 4.96
C TRP A 134 2.39 -18.06 5.09
N VAL A 135 1.24 -18.19 5.75
CA VAL A 135 0.38 -17.04 6.10
C VAL A 135 1.14 -16.01 6.94
N ASP A 136 1.91 -16.45 7.94
CA ASP A 136 2.70 -15.55 8.78
C ASP A 136 3.77 -14.79 7.98
N ARG A 137 4.47 -15.48 7.06
CA ARG A 137 5.46 -14.85 6.15
C ARG A 137 4.84 -13.88 5.17
N VAL A 138 3.66 -14.21 4.61
CA VAL A 138 2.93 -13.30 3.73
C VAL A 138 2.46 -12.07 4.50
N ALA A 139 1.96 -12.24 5.73
CA ALA A 139 1.56 -11.12 6.58
C ALA A 139 2.73 -10.19 6.93
N ASP A 140 3.92 -10.74 7.22
CA ASP A 140 5.15 -9.94 7.39
C ASP A 140 5.49 -9.15 6.13
N ARG A 141 5.39 -9.78 4.96
CA ARG A 141 5.71 -9.12 3.70
C ARG A 141 4.71 -8.02 3.35
N ILE A 142 3.41 -8.25 3.52
CA ILE A 142 2.37 -7.24 3.33
C ILE A 142 2.60 -6.04 4.26
N THR A 143 2.92 -6.30 5.53
CA THR A 143 3.21 -5.24 6.50
C THR A 143 4.41 -4.41 6.05
N ALA A 144 5.51 -5.04 5.63
CA ALA A 144 6.70 -4.34 5.16
C ALA A 144 6.41 -3.50 3.90
N ASP A 145 5.58 -4.02 2.97
CA ASP A 145 5.18 -3.27 1.79
C ASP A 145 4.30 -2.06 2.13
N TYR A 146 3.37 -2.17 3.09
CA TYR A 146 2.62 -1.02 3.60
C TYR A 146 3.51 0.05 4.21
N GLN A 147 4.49 -0.33 5.04
CA GLN A 147 5.44 0.63 5.62
C GLN A 147 6.29 1.34 4.58
N ALA A 148 6.58 0.68 3.46
CA ALA A 148 7.33 1.26 2.36
C ALA A 148 6.47 2.18 1.47
N LEU A 149 5.17 1.91 1.35
CA LEU A 149 4.23 2.77 0.64
C LEU A 149 3.81 3.99 1.47
N ASP A 150 3.68 3.80 2.78
CA ASP A 150 3.31 4.83 3.74
C ASP A 150 4.17 4.74 4.99
N ALA A 151 5.31 5.45 4.92
CA ALA A 151 6.27 5.52 6.01
C ALA A 151 5.75 6.33 7.21
N ALA A 152 4.75 7.21 7.02
CA ALA A 152 4.20 8.02 8.10
C ALA A 152 3.40 7.14 9.08
N ASP A 153 2.71 6.13 8.56
CA ASP A 153 1.92 5.17 9.35
C ASP A 153 2.65 3.84 9.61
N ALA A 154 3.96 3.80 9.42
CA ALA A 154 4.76 2.58 9.56
C ALA A 154 4.60 1.91 10.94
N ASP A 155 4.46 2.70 12.01
CA ASP A 155 4.25 2.24 13.38
C ASP A 155 2.87 1.62 13.59
N TYR A 156 1.86 2.15 12.90
CA TYR A 156 0.51 1.61 12.93
C TYR A 156 0.48 0.22 12.30
N PHE A 157 1.09 0.03 11.11
CA PHE A 157 1.13 -1.28 10.46
C PHE A 157 1.87 -2.33 11.30
N ARG A 158 2.94 -1.97 12.03
CA ARG A 158 3.59 -2.91 12.97
C ARG A 158 2.64 -3.38 14.07
N ARG A 159 1.90 -2.45 14.69
CA ARG A 159 0.94 -2.79 15.74
C ARG A 159 -0.18 -3.69 15.23
N GLN A 160 -0.71 -3.42 14.03
CA GLN A 160 -1.71 -4.29 13.39
C GLN A 160 -1.14 -5.69 13.13
N ARG A 161 0.11 -5.78 12.67
CA ARG A 161 0.77 -7.07 12.47
C ARG A 161 0.97 -7.86 13.76
N ASP A 162 1.38 -7.20 14.84
CA ASP A 162 1.53 -7.84 16.15
C ASP A 162 0.18 -8.30 16.72
N ALA A 163 -0.88 -7.51 16.55
CA ALA A 163 -2.23 -7.88 16.91
C ALA A 163 -2.72 -9.10 16.11
N PHE A 164 -2.51 -9.09 14.79
CA PHE A 164 -2.83 -10.22 13.91
C PHE A 164 -2.09 -11.49 14.33
N ARG A 165 -0.77 -11.40 14.58
CA ARG A 165 0.03 -12.54 15.06
C ARG A 165 -0.51 -13.11 16.36
N THR A 166 -0.95 -12.24 17.27
CA THR A 166 -1.51 -12.66 18.56
C THR A 166 -2.85 -13.36 18.38
N ALA A 167 -3.71 -12.87 17.49
CA ALA A 167 -5.02 -13.46 17.21
C ALA A 167 -4.95 -14.85 16.54
N LEU A 168 -3.86 -15.18 15.86
CA LEU A 168 -3.64 -16.49 15.24
C LEU A 168 -3.04 -17.55 16.19
N LYS A 169 -2.69 -17.18 17.42
CA LYS A 169 -2.20 -18.16 18.40
C LYS A 169 -3.37 -19.03 18.90
N PRO A 170 -3.16 -20.35 19.09
CA PRO A 170 -4.16 -21.24 19.68
C PRO A 170 -4.56 -20.86 21.10
#